data_AF-A0AAD7HAI8-F1
#
_entry.id   AF-A0AAD7HAI8-F1
#
_cell.length_a   1.000
_cell.length_b   1.000
_cell.length_c   1.000
_cell.angle_alpha   90.00
_cell.angle_beta   90.00
_cell.angle_gamma   90.00
#
_symmetry.space_group_name_H-M   'P 1'
#
loop_
_entity.id
_entity.type
_entity.pdbx_description
1 polymer ?
#
loop_
_entity_poly.entity_id
_entity_poly.type
_entity_poly.pdbx_seq_one_letter_code
_entity_poly.pdbx_strand_id
1 'polypeptide(L)'
;RCLDCYGVQFLCDDCTLRAHESVPLHQIQRWDQGQFSKVDLKSIGMRIRLGHPLKTVCPSIVAQNHFIIIDTDSAHDVAIDFCGCGHGGSRAEQLIAARLHPCTYDRPRAAISFRM
;
A
#
# COMPACT_ATOMS: atom_id res chain seq x y z
N ARG A 1 2.84 -13.82 -8.29
CA ARG A 1 3.99 -14.31 -7.48
C ARG A 1 4.57 -13.12 -6.72
N CYS A 2 4.92 -13.28 -5.44
CA CYS A 2 5.67 -12.27 -4.68
C CYS A 2 7.18 -12.57 -4.69
N LEU A 3 8.00 -11.52 -4.67
CA LEU A 3 9.47 -11.61 -4.63
C LEU A 3 10.03 -11.57 -3.20
N ASP A 4 9.31 -10.96 -2.26
CA ASP A 4 9.76 -10.79 -0.87
C ASP A 4 9.23 -11.86 0.10
N CYS A 5 8.08 -12.46 -0.22
CA CYS A 5 7.50 -13.51 0.62
C CYS A 5 8.33 -14.80 0.56
N TYR A 6 8.47 -15.45 1.72
CA TYR A 6 9.10 -16.76 1.81
C TYR A 6 8.24 -17.84 1.14
N GLY A 7 8.86 -18.62 0.26
CA GLY A 7 8.18 -19.63 -0.55
C GLY A 7 7.62 -19.03 -1.85
N VAL A 8 8.02 -19.58 -2.99
CA VAL A 8 7.56 -19.14 -4.30
C VAL A 8 6.13 -19.60 -4.53
N GLN A 9 5.15 -18.80 -4.11
CA GLN A 9 3.74 -19.10 -4.29
C GLN A 9 3.16 -18.40 -5.53
N PHE A 10 2.47 -19.19 -6.34
CA PHE A 10 1.64 -18.72 -7.44
C PHE A 10 0.21 -18.57 -6.94
N LEU A 11 -0.14 -17.35 -6.59
CA LEU A 11 -1.48 -16.99 -6.12
C LEU A 11 -2.23 -16.27 -7.23
N CYS A 12 -3.55 -16.45 -7.29
CA CYS A 12 -4.41 -15.56 -8.07
C CYS A 12 -4.38 -14.13 -7.48
N ASP A 13 -4.94 -13.16 -8.19
CA ASP A 13 -4.96 -11.77 -7.75
C ASP A 13 -5.60 -11.61 -6.36
N ASP A 14 -6.76 -12.23 -6.13
CA ASP A 14 -7.48 -12.14 -4.84
C ASP A 14 -6.69 -12.77 -3.67
N CYS A 15 -6.12 -13.96 -3.87
CA CYS A 15 -5.24 -14.58 -2.87
C CYS A 15 -3.99 -13.73 -2.62
N THR A 16 -3.45 -13.08 -3.67
CA THR A 16 -2.32 -12.15 -3.54
C THR A 16 -2.72 -10.95 -2.70
N LEU A 17 -3.86 -10.31 -2.97
CA LEU A 17 -4.36 -9.18 -2.17
C LEU A 17 -4.52 -9.55 -0.70
N ARG A 18 -5.15 -10.68 -0.41
CA ARG A 18 -5.37 -11.15 0.97
C ARG A 18 -4.06 -11.45 1.70
N ALA A 19 -3.09 -12.08 1.02
CA ALA A 19 -1.80 -12.40 1.61
C ALA A 19 -0.93 -11.16 1.90
N HIS A 20 -1.15 -10.05 1.18
CA HIS A 20 -0.32 -8.84 1.29
C HIS A 20 -1.02 -7.68 2.01
N GLU A 21 -2.17 -7.91 2.65
CA GLU A 21 -2.92 -6.86 3.38
C GLU A 21 -2.06 -6.18 4.46
N SER A 22 -1.19 -6.94 5.14
CA SER A 22 -0.27 -6.43 6.18
C SER A 22 1.11 -6.02 5.63
N VAL A 23 1.41 -6.33 4.38
CA VAL A 23 2.71 -6.07 3.73
C VAL A 23 2.51 -5.48 2.32
N PRO A 24 1.84 -4.31 2.20
CA PRO A 24 1.41 -3.77 0.91
C PRO A 24 2.54 -3.21 0.05
N LEU A 25 3.78 -3.22 0.56
CA LEU A 25 4.99 -2.74 -0.12
C LEU A 25 5.84 -3.88 -0.71
N HIS A 26 5.39 -5.13 -0.63
CA HIS A 26 6.10 -6.21 -1.31
C HIS A 26 5.99 -6.08 -2.83
N GLN A 27 7.06 -6.43 -3.53
CA GLN A 27 7.12 -6.52 -4.97
C GLN A 27 6.48 -7.82 -5.45
N ILE A 28 5.63 -7.70 -6.48
CA ILE A 28 4.99 -8.84 -7.12
C ILE A 28 5.27 -8.85 -8.62
N GLN A 29 5.20 -10.06 -9.17
CA GLN A 29 5.26 -10.31 -10.60
C GLN A 29 4.02 -11.09 -11.02
N ARG A 30 3.50 -10.74 -12.20
CA ARG A 30 2.45 -11.49 -12.88
C ARG A 30 3.07 -12.29 -14.01
N TRP A 31 2.64 -13.53 -14.14
CA TRP A 31 2.94 -14.35 -15.31
C TRP A 31 1.86 -14.09 -16.36
N ASP A 32 2.26 -13.55 -17.50
CA ASP A 32 1.37 -13.33 -18.64
C ASP A 32 2.12 -13.58 -19.94
N GLN A 33 1.45 -14.17 -20.92
CA GLN A 33 2.00 -14.47 -22.26
C GLN A 33 3.39 -15.14 -22.27
N GLY A 34 3.66 -16.00 -21.29
CA GLY A 34 4.93 -16.75 -21.21
C GLY A 34 6.10 -15.99 -20.58
N GLN A 35 5.87 -14.82 -19.96
CA GLN A 35 6.91 -14.05 -19.28
C GLN A 35 6.41 -13.49 -17.94
N PHE A 36 7.36 -13.20 -17.03
CA PHE A 36 7.08 -12.44 -15.82
C PHE A 36 7.25 -10.94 -16.07
N SER A 37 6.24 -10.16 -15.71
CA SER A 37 6.33 -8.70 -15.63
C SER A 37 6.16 -8.23 -14.20
N LYS A 38 6.90 -7.19 -13.81
CA LYS A 38 6.69 -6.49 -12.54
C LYS A 38 5.33 -5.81 -12.60
N VAL A 39 4.53 -5.98 -11.55
CA VAL A 39 3.23 -5.31 -11.41
C VAL A 39 3.13 -4.73 -10.00
N ASP A 40 2.46 -3.60 -9.86
CA ASP A 40 2.18 -3.04 -8.53
C ASP A 40 0.95 -3.72 -7.94
N LEU A 41 0.93 -3.93 -6.62
CA LEU A 41 -0.26 -4.42 -5.91
C LEU A 41 -1.49 -3.55 -6.19
N LYS A 42 -1.30 -2.24 -6.41
CA LYS A 42 -2.32 -1.29 -6.85
C LYS A 42 -3.03 -1.74 -8.13
N SER A 43 -2.29 -2.26 -9.12
CA SER A 43 -2.83 -2.66 -10.42
C SER A 43 -3.81 -3.83 -10.34
N ILE A 44 -3.74 -4.60 -9.25
CA ILE A 44 -4.64 -5.73 -8.98
C ILE A 44 -5.71 -5.39 -7.94
N GLY A 45 -5.82 -4.12 -7.54
CA GLY A 45 -6.88 -3.62 -6.65
C GLY A 45 -6.46 -3.33 -5.21
N MET A 46 -5.18 -3.43 -4.85
CA MET A 46 -4.72 -3.14 -3.48
C MET A 46 -4.90 -1.66 -3.14
N ARG A 47 -5.39 -1.40 -1.93
CA ARG A 47 -5.49 -0.07 -1.36
C ARG A 47 -5.01 -0.09 0.08
N ILE A 48 -4.12 0.84 0.44
CA ILE A 48 -3.62 1.00 1.80
C ILE A 48 -4.61 1.88 2.57
N ARG A 49 -5.28 1.35 3.59
CA ARG A 49 -6.24 2.09 4.42
C ARG A 49 -5.56 2.59 5.68
N LEU A 50 -5.71 3.88 5.97
CA LEU A 50 -5.09 4.53 7.11
C LEU A 50 -6.12 5.03 8.12
N GLY A 51 -5.64 5.32 9.34
CA GLY A 51 -6.43 5.96 10.40
C GLY A 51 -7.36 5.02 11.17
N HIS A 52 -7.49 3.76 10.77
CA HIS A 52 -8.22 2.74 11.53
C HIS A 52 -7.50 1.38 11.52
N PRO A 53 -7.76 0.48 12.49
CA PRO A 53 -7.27 -0.89 12.46
C PRO A 53 -7.69 -1.65 11.19
N LEU A 54 -6.88 -2.63 10.79
CA LEU A 54 -7.21 -3.51 9.66
C LEU A 54 -8.61 -4.13 9.82
N LYS A 55 -9.31 -4.32 8.70
CA LYS A 55 -10.67 -4.90 8.60
C LYS A 55 -11.82 -4.09 9.20
N THR A 56 -11.55 -2.88 9.72
CA THR A 56 -12.62 -1.96 10.10
C THR A 56 -13.08 -1.12 8.91
N VAL A 57 -14.37 -0.77 8.89
CA VAL A 57 -14.94 0.07 7.83
C VAL A 57 -14.89 1.53 8.26
N CYS A 58 -14.22 2.36 7.47
CA CYS A 58 -14.26 3.80 7.66
C CYS A 58 -15.52 4.39 6.98
N PRO A 59 -16.37 5.14 7.71
CA PRO A 59 -17.58 5.73 7.13
C PRO A 59 -17.28 6.93 6.20
N SER A 60 -16.08 7.53 6.31
CA SER A 60 -15.68 8.69 5.53
C SER A 60 -14.25 8.49 5.03
N ILE A 61 -14.12 8.08 3.76
CA ILE A 61 -12.83 7.80 3.13
C ILE A 61 -12.44 8.96 2.22
N VAL A 62 -11.20 9.41 2.35
CA VAL A 62 -10.57 10.33 1.41
C VAL A 62 -9.56 9.56 0.57
N ALA A 63 -10.03 9.09 -0.59
CA ALA A 63 -9.27 8.25 -1.49
C ALA A 63 -8.26 9.05 -2.32
N GLN A 64 -7.07 8.48 -2.52
CA GLN A 64 -6.05 8.99 -3.42
C GLN A 64 -5.46 7.83 -4.22
N ASN A 65 -5.74 7.83 -5.53
CA ASN A 65 -5.37 6.71 -6.41
C ASN A 65 -3.90 6.74 -6.85
N HIS A 66 -3.16 7.80 -6.58
CA HIS A 66 -1.75 7.91 -6.91
C HIS A 66 -1.00 8.53 -5.72
N PHE A 67 -0.18 7.71 -5.10
CA PHE A 67 0.66 8.08 -3.96
C PHE A 67 1.94 7.27 -4.05
N ILE A 68 3.08 7.93 -3.93
CA ILE A 68 4.37 7.25 -4.03
C ILE A 68 4.88 6.89 -2.63
N ILE A 69 5.14 5.62 -2.37
CA ILE A 69 5.85 5.19 -1.16
C ILE A 69 7.24 4.72 -1.58
N ILE A 70 8.27 5.36 -1.03
CA ILE A 70 9.65 4.95 -1.22
C ILE A 70 10.00 3.98 -0.08
N ASP A 71 10.28 2.71 -0.42
CA ASP A 71 10.80 1.69 0.49
C ASP A 71 12.28 1.40 0.17
N THR A 72 12.93 0.56 0.98
CA THR A 72 14.34 0.18 0.80
C THR A 72 14.67 -0.33 -0.60
N ASP A 73 13.78 -1.15 -1.17
CA ASP A 73 14.07 -1.91 -2.39
C ASP A 73 13.38 -1.33 -3.64
N SER A 74 12.34 -0.49 -3.48
CA SER A 74 11.71 0.22 -4.59
C SER A 74 10.81 1.37 -4.18
N ALA A 75 10.49 2.23 -5.15
CA ALA A 75 9.34 3.12 -5.07
C ALA A 75 8.09 2.42 -5.60
N HIS A 76 6.98 2.55 -4.86
CA HIS A 76 5.70 1.94 -5.15
C HIS A 76 4.67 3.02 -5.46
N ASP A 77 3.99 2.91 -6.61
CA ASP A 77 2.76 3.67 -6.85
C ASP A 77 1.58 2.91 -6.23
N VAL A 78 1.02 3.48 -5.16
CA VAL A 78 -0.07 2.88 -4.41
C VAL A 78 -1.35 3.70 -4.51
N ALA A 79 -2.48 3.01 -4.34
CA ALA A 79 -3.71 3.67 -3.96
C ALA A 79 -3.80 3.69 -2.43
N ILE A 80 -4.10 4.86 -1.87
CA ILE A 80 -4.17 5.07 -0.43
C ILE A 80 -5.50 5.70 -0.05
N ASP A 81 -6.06 5.25 1.07
CA ASP A 81 -7.35 5.68 1.60
C ASP A 81 -7.13 6.27 3.00
N PHE A 82 -7.25 7.58 3.13
CA PHE A 82 -7.18 8.27 4.41
C PHE A 82 -8.53 8.25 5.14
N CYS A 83 -8.52 8.21 6.47
CA CYS A 83 -9.69 8.51 7.28
C CYS A 83 -10.05 9.99 7.20
N GLY A 84 -11.29 10.28 6.80
CA GLY A 84 -11.94 11.59 6.90
C GLY A 84 -12.84 11.72 8.13
N CYS A 85 -12.81 10.74 9.03
CA CYS A 85 -13.65 10.64 10.22
C CYS A 85 -13.28 11.60 11.37
N GLY A 86 -12.12 12.27 11.30
CA GLY A 86 -11.56 13.07 12.39
C GLY A 86 -10.80 12.26 13.45
N HIS A 87 -11.15 10.99 13.70
CA HIS A 87 -10.46 10.14 14.68
C HIS A 87 -9.01 9.81 14.32
N GLY A 88 -8.67 9.79 13.03
CA GLY A 88 -7.32 9.46 12.55
C GLY A 88 -6.33 10.63 12.60
N GLY A 89 -6.76 11.84 12.94
CA GLY A 89 -5.94 13.04 12.82
C GLY A 89 -5.72 13.47 11.36
N SER A 90 -4.72 14.33 11.15
CA SER A 90 -4.27 14.79 9.84
C SER A 90 -3.72 13.65 8.98
N ARG A 91 -3.60 13.89 7.67
CA ARG A 91 -3.03 12.90 6.74
C ARG A 91 -1.59 12.52 7.10
N ALA A 92 -0.80 13.48 7.57
CA ALA A 92 0.56 13.24 8.03
C ALA A 92 0.60 12.32 9.26
N GLU A 93 -0.24 12.58 10.26
CA GLU A 93 -0.33 11.73 11.46
C GLU A 93 -0.77 10.30 11.11
N GLN A 94 -1.72 10.15 10.19
CA GLN A 94 -2.16 8.85 9.70
C GLN A 94 -1.04 8.07 8.99
N LEU A 95 -0.19 8.75 8.20
CA LEU A 95 0.99 8.15 7.57
C LEU A 95 2.01 7.72 8.63
N ILE A 96 2.31 8.60 9.60
CA ILE A 96 3.28 8.32 10.67
C ILE A 96 2.81 7.13 11.52
N ALA A 97 1.52 7.07 11.87
CA ALA A 97 0.92 5.95 12.58
C ALA A 97 1.05 4.62 11.79
N ALA A 98 1.03 4.69 10.46
CA ALA A 98 1.29 3.57 9.56
C ALA A 98 2.78 3.36 9.22
N ARG A 99 3.70 3.99 9.98
CA ARG A 99 5.16 3.86 9.80
C ARG A 99 5.66 4.38 8.44
N LEU A 100 5.01 5.43 7.95
CA LEU A 100 5.36 6.16 6.72
C LEU A 100 5.65 7.61 7.06
N HIS A 101 6.84 8.10 6.71
CA HIS A 101 7.22 9.49 6.92
C HIS A 101 6.72 10.33 5.73
N PRO A 102 5.78 11.26 5.92
CA PRO A 102 5.28 12.07 4.82
C PRO A 102 6.39 12.94 4.23
N CYS A 103 6.42 13.12 2.91
CA CYS A 103 7.32 14.09 2.28
C CYS A 103 6.82 15.53 2.44
N THR A 104 5.51 15.73 2.68
CA THR A 104 4.88 17.02 3.00
C THR A 104 3.72 16.81 3.99
N TYR A 105 3.46 17.78 4.86
CA TYR A 105 2.49 17.60 5.95
C TYR A 105 1.03 17.90 5.58
N ASP A 106 0.76 18.94 4.79
CA ASP A 106 -0.60 19.39 4.49
C ASP A 106 -1.33 18.42 3.53
N ARG A 107 -0.73 18.17 2.35
CA ARG A 107 -1.31 17.33 1.29
C ARG A 107 -0.25 16.37 0.74
N PRO A 108 0.14 15.35 1.53
CA PRO A 108 1.16 14.39 1.10
C PRO A 108 0.74 13.69 -0.20
N ARG A 109 1.68 13.63 -1.13
CA ARG A 109 1.60 12.87 -2.39
C ARG A 109 2.62 11.74 -2.44
N ALA A 110 3.55 11.75 -1.48
CA ALA A 110 4.56 10.74 -1.30
C ALA A 110 4.93 10.61 0.18
N ALA A 111 5.46 9.45 0.54
CA ALA A 111 6.04 9.17 1.84
C ALA A 111 7.23 8.21 1.70
N ILE A 112 8.05 8.15 2.73
CA ILE A 112 9.17 7.21 2.85
C ILE A 112 8.82 6.19 3.93
N SER A 113 9.08 4.91 3.70
CA SER A 113 8.87 3.88 4.72
C SER A 113 9.87 4.05 5.87
N PHE A 114 9.48 3.69 7.09
CA PHE A 114 10.41 3.67 8.23
C PHE A 114 11.40 2.49 8.20
N ARG A 115 11.40 1.67 7.14
CA ARG A 115 12.36 0.56 6.99
C ARG A 115 13.70 1.03 6.42
N MET A 116 13.74 2.24 5.85
CA MET A 116 14.98 2.94 5.50
C MET A 116 15.81 3.29 6.74
#